data_AF-A0A919N5L1-F1
#
_entry.id   AF-A0A919N5L1-F1
#
_cell.length_a   1.000
_cell.length_b   1.000
_cell.length_c   1.000
_cell.angle_alpha   90.00
_cell.angle_beta   90.00
_cell.angle_gamma   90.00
#
_symmetry.space_group_name_H-M   'P 1'
#
loop_
_entity.id
_entity.type
_entity.pdbx_description
1 polymer ?
#
loop_
_entity_poly.entity_id
_entity_poly.type
_entity_poly.pdbx_seq_one_letter_code
_entity_poly.pdbx_strand_id
1 'polypeptide(L)'
;MPDTDQLEPFEDLDVLADQYARARERADARTLRRLRDDFVREALPFAGRLARRYRGRGEPTDDLEQVARLGLVKTVDRYDPERGSFTAYAILTITGEIKRHFRDHTWGVHVPRGQQDRVLEFVHAKAALTSELARTPTVAELAQRLGVEEADVLGAQTSAAAHSTESLNAPLGDQQNGAEVGDLFGTLDGDLNLVDDRTTVEALLCELPARERRLLALRFWGNLSQVEIAEELGISQMHVSRLLSRALTWLREAMLSDTPPAWTGAGGPEHRVAVTTAPDGVRAAVHGEIDRDNANQVRRELLSAAGTCGHGRRLIVDLSGVPLLSAAGIGMLNGVHSVAQGRDVRMTVTGLQPYVARVLAISGLREVLQD
;
A
#
# COMPACT_ATOMS: atom_id res chain seq x y z
N MET A 1 49.30 -1.63 -33.36
CA MET A 1 50.02 -2.23 -32.21
C MET A 1 50.84 -1.15 -31.57
N PRO A 2 50.62 -0.78 -30.30
CA PRO A 2 51.55 0.08 -29.59
C PRO A 2 52.64 -0.76 -28.94
N ASP A 3 53.86 -0.24 -28.98
CA ASP A 3 55.11 -0.79 -28.47
C ASP A 3 55.00 -1.41 -27.07
N THR A 4 55.47 -2.64 -26.95
CA THR A 4 55.65 -3.39 -25.69
C THR A 4 57.04 -3.15 -25.09
N ASP A 5 57.74 -2.08 -25.51
CA ASP A 5 59.15 -1.88 -25.17
C ASP A 5 59.30 -0.74 -24.14
N GLN A 6 59.02 -1.08 -22.88
CA GLN A 6 59.48 -0.42 -21.63
C GLN A 6 58.86 -1.15 -20.42
N LEU A 7 59.27 -2.41 -20.22
CA LEU A 7 58.93 -3.21 -19.04
C LEU A 7 60.21 -3.54 -18.24
N GLU A 8 60.80 -2.54 -17.59
CA GLU A 8 61.71 -2.74 -16.45
C GLU A 8 61.35 -1.67 -15.41
N PRO A 9 60.70 -2.06 -14.29
CA PRO A 9 61.43 -2.51 -13.09
C PRO A 9 60.64 -3.61 -12.35
N PHE A 10 60.55 -4.82 -12.92
CA PHE A 10 59.85 -5.94 -12.25
C PHE A 10 60.83 -6.92 -11.60
N GLU A 11 62.11 -6.91 -12.00
CA GLU A 11 63.16 -7.77 -11.43
C GLU A 11 63.37 -7.53 -9.92
N ASP A 12 63.14 -6.30 -9.43
CA ASP A 12 63.31 -5.99 -8.00
C ASP A 12 62.22 -6.61 -7.11
N LEU A 13 60.98 -6.78 -7.62
CA LEU A 13 59.87 -7.27 -6.79
C LEU A 13 59.96 -8.76 -6.50
N ASP A 14 60.42 -9.56 -7.46
CA ASP A 14 60.62 -11.00 -7.24
C ASP A 14 61.77 -11.25 -6.26
N VAL A 15 62.86 -10.47 -6.36
CA VAL A 15 63.97 -10.51 -5.40
C VAL A 15 63.52 -10.11 -4.00
N LEU A 16 62.74 -9.03 -3.86
CA LEU A 16 62.17 -8.59 -2.58
C LEU A 16 61.20 -9.64 -2.01
N ALA A 17 60.39 -10.27 -2.85
CA ALA A 17 59.46 -11.32 -2.43
C ALA A 17 60.21 -12.55 -1.89
N ASP A 18 61.29 -12.97 -2.55
CA ASP A 18 62.16 -14.06 -2.10
C ASP A 18 62.84 -13.72 -0.76
N GLN A 19 63.35 -12.49 -0.61
CA GLN A 19 63.93 -12.03 0.64
C GLN A 19 62.90 -12.03 1.78
N TYR A 20 61.70 -11.53 1.52
CA TYR A 20 60.59 -11.54 2.47
C TYR A 20 60.19 -12.97 2.85
N ALA A 21 60.06 -13.88 1.88
CA ALA A 21 59.70 -15.28 2.12
C ALA A 21 60.76 -15.99 2.99
N ARG A 22 62.05 -15.78 2.72
CA ARG A 22 63.15 -16.34 3.54
C ARG A 22 63.22 -15.73 4.95
N ALA A 23 62.85 -14.46 5.09
CA ALA A 23 62.79 -13.80 6.39
C ALA A 23 61.60 -14.29 7.23
N ARG A 24 60.49 -14.68 6.58
CA ARG A 24 59.27 -15.17 7.24
C ARG A 24 59.50 -16.37 8.15
N GLU A 25 60.45 -17.23 7.82
CA GLU A 25 60.77 -18.44 8.60
C GLU A 25 61.61 -18.14 9.86
N ARG A 26 62.32 -17.02 9.90
CA ARG A 26 63.33 -16.71 10.93
C ARG A 26 62.99 -15.49 11.78
N ALA A 27 62.09 -14.63 11.31
CA ALA A 27 61.74 -13.37 11.97
C ALA A 27 60.73 -13.56 13.10
N ASP A 28 60.84 -12.73 14.14
CA ASP A 28 59.80 -12.61 15.16
C ASP A 28 58.56 -11.87 14.61
N ALA A 29 57.43 -11.96 15.31
CA ALA A 29 56.16 -11.40 14.82
C ALA A 29 56.20 -9.88 14.58
N ARG A 30 57.04 -9.13 15.32
CA ARG A 30 57.18 -7.68 15.16
C ARG A 30 58.01 -7.33 13.93
N THR A 31 59.12 -8.03 13.70
CA THR A 31 59.97 -7.83 12.52
C THR A 31 59.25 -8.29 11.26
N LEU A 32 58.53 -9.42 11.31
CA LEU A 32 57.74 -9.90 10.18
C LEU A 32 56.69 -8.89 9.72
N ARG A 33 55.97 -8.26 10.66
CA ARG A 33 55.01 -7.19 10.33
C ARG A 33 55.68 -6.00 9.65
N ARG A 34 56.85 -5.58 10.13
CA ARG A 34 57.61 -4.47 9.51
C ARG A 34 58.05 -4.82 8.10
N LEU A 35 58.69 -5.98 7.92
CA LEU A 35 59.14 -6.44 6.61
C LEU A 35 57.99 -6.59 5.62
N ARG A 36 56.82 -7.04 6.09
CA ARG A 36 55.60 -7.09 5.29
C ARG A 36 55.15 -5.70 4.87
N ASP A 37 55.05 -4.76 5.82
CA ASP A 37 54.59 -3.40 5.54
C ASP A 37 55.54 -2.67 4.59
N ASP A 38 56.86 -2.87 4.75
CA ASP A 38 57.89 -2.32 3.86
C ASP A 38 57.76 -2.93 2.46
N PHE A 39 57.63 -4.26 2.34
CA PHE A 39 57.43 -4.90 1.03
C PHE A 39 56.15 -4.44 0.34
N VAL A 40 55.04 -4.32 1.07
CA VAL A 40 53.79 -3.78 0.52
C VAL A 40 53.99 -2.35 0.01
N ARG A 41 54.69 -1.48 0.77
CA ARG A 41 54.97 -0.09 0.36
C ARG A 41 55.77 -0.02 -0.94
N GLU A 42 56.83 -0.80 -1.05
CA GLU A 42 57.66 -0.86 -2.28
C GLU A 42 56.85 -1.36 -3.48
N ALA A 43 55.89 -2.27 -3.26
CA ALA A 43 55.04 -2.80 -4.31
C ALA A 43 53.80 -1.92 -4.64
N LEU A 44 53.52 -0.85 -3.90
CA LEU A 44 52.35 0.02 -4.17
C LEU A 44 52.32 0.62 -5.58
N PRO A 45 53.43 1.16 -6.14
CA PRO A 45 53.45 1.71 -7.50
C PRO A 45 53.09 0.66 -8.55
N PHE A 46 53.47 -0.61 -8.32
CA PHE A 46 53.13 -1.72 -9.20
C PHE A 46 51.61 -1.97 -9.24
N ALA A 47 50.95 -2.03 -8.08
CA ALA A 47 49.50 -2.15 -8.01
C ALA A 47 48.78 -0.96 -8.68
N GLY A 48 49.30 0.26 -8.48
CA GLY A 48 48.78 1.47 -9.14
C GLY A 48 48.88 1.40 -10.67
N ARG A 49 50.01 0.90 -11.22
CA ARG A 49 50.16 0.69 -12.68
C ARG A 49 49.13 -0.30 -13.23
N LEU A 50 48.82 -1.37 -12.50
CA LEU A 50 47.79 -2.33 -12.90
C LEU A 50 46.39 -1.70 -12.90
N ALA A 51 46.04 -0.95 -11.85
CA ALA A 51 44.77 -0.23 -11.78
C ALA A 51 44.59 0.77 -12.93
N ARG A 52 45.67 1.48 -13.32
CA ARG A 52 45.63 2.48 -14.40
C ARG A 52 45.18 1.94 -15.75
N ARG A 53 45.40 0.64 -16.03
CA ARG A 53 44.91 -0.03 -17.25
C ARG A 53 43.39 -0.10 -17.31
N TYR A 54 42.72 0.08 -16.17
CA TYR A 54 41.27 -0.01 -16.00
C TYR A 54 40.54 1.34 -15.98
N ARG A 55 41.26 2.46 -16.10
CA ARG A 55 40.66 3.82 -16.14
C ARG A 55 39.63 3.97 -17.25
N GLY A 56 38.63 4.83 -16.98
CA GLY A 56 37.59 5.17 -17.95
C GLY A 56 36.52 4.09 -18.17
N ARG A 57 36.43 3.09 -17.28
CA ARG A 57 35.43 2.01 -17.36
C ARG A 57 34.24 2.15 -16.40
N GLY A 58 33.93 3.38 -16.00
CA GLY A 58 32.76 3.67 -15.15
C GLY A 58 33.01 3.69 -13.64
N GLU A 59 34.22 3.38 -13.17
CA GLU A 59 34.61 3.50 -11.76
C GLU A 59 35.66 4.61 -11.56
N PRO A 60 35.61 5.35 -10.42
CA PRO A 60 36.64 6.31 -10.07
C PRO A 60 38.03 5.66 -10.02
N THR A 61 39.02 6.37 -10.54
CA THR A 61 40.41 5.85 -10.57
C THR A 61 40.94 5.54 -9.17
N ASP A 62 40.59 6.36 -8.19
CA ASP A 62 41.06 6.21 -6.81
C ASP A 62 40.51 4.93 -6.17
N ASP A 63 39.28 4.54 -6.52
CA ASP A 63 38.65 3.30 -6.05
C ASP A 63 39.32 2.07 -6.69
N LEU A 64 39.60 2.14 -7.99
CA LEU A 64 40.37 1.09 -8.68
C LEU A 64 41.78 0.93 -8.09
N GLU A 65 42.43 2.03 -7.72
CA GLU A 65 43.73 1.99 -7.04
C GLU A 65 43.61 1.34 -5.65
N GLN A 66 42.56 1.63 -4.88
CA GLN A 66 42.32 0.99 -3.58
C GLN A 66 42.09 -0.52 -3.71
N VAL A 67 41.27 -0.95 -4.67
CA VAL A 67 41.03 -2.37 -4.95
C VAL A 67 42.33 -3.08 -5.33
N ALA A 68 43.16 -2.44 -6.17
CA ALA A 68 44.44 -3.00 -6.56
C ALA A 68 45.40 -3.14 -5.37
N ARG A 69 45.43 -2.15 -4.47
CA ARG A 69 46.22 -2.19 -3.23
C ARG A 69 45.75 -3.30 -2.29
N LEU A 70 44.43 -3.50 -2.17
CA LEU A 70 43.87 -4.64 -1.41
C LEU A 70 44.29 -5.98 -2.02
N GLY A 71 44.23 -6.10 -3.35
CA GLY A 71 44.72 -7.27 -4.08
C GLY A 71 46.20 -7.54 -3.81
N LEU A 72 47.04 -6.50 -3.83
CA LEU A 72 48.46 -6.60 -3.53
C LEU A 72 48.72 -7.14 -2.12
N VAL A 73 48.02 -6.60 -1.12
CA VAL A 73 48.16 -7.09 0.27
C VAL A 73 47.84 -8.58 0.36
N LYS A 74 46.74 -9.03 -0.28
CA LYS A 74 46.37 -10.45 -0.33
C LYS A 74 47.45 -11.30 -1.03
N THR A 75 48.06 -10.78 -2.10
CA THR A 75 49.14 -11.44 -2.81
C THR A 75 50.37 -11.60 -1.92
N VAL A 76 50.82 -10.53 -1.25
CA VAL A 76 51.98 -10.58 -0.33
C VAL A 76 51.75 -11.58 0.80
N ASP A 77 50.54 -11.63 1.35
CA ASP A 77 50.19 -12.53 2.45
C ASP A 77 50.19 -14.02 2.05
N ARG A 78 49.92 -14.33 0.77
CA ARG A 78 49.72 -15.70 0.27
C ARG A 78 50.80 -16.19 -0.68
N TYR A 79 51.80 -15.36 -0.98
CA TYR A 79 52.87 -15.74 -1.88
C TYR A 79 53.67 -16.94 -1.35
N ASP A 80 54.06 -17.80 -2.28
CA ASP A 80 54.83 -19.02 -2.05
C ASP A 80 55.93 -19.08 -3.12
N PRO A 81 57.22 -18.91 -2.74
CA PRO A 81 58.33 -18.84 -3.69
C PRO A 81 58.56 -20.16 -4.43
N GLU A 82 58.12 -21.31 -3.89
CA GLU A 82 58.24 -22.61 -4.55
C GLU A 82 57.34 -22.72 -5.79
N ARG A 83 56.34 -21.83 -5.92
CA ARG A 83 55.35 -21.84 -7.01
C ARG A 83 55.68 -20.92 -8.18
N GLY A 84 56.77 -20.15 -8.10
CA GLY A 84 57.26 -19.28 -9.16
C GLY A 84 57.27 -17.78 -8.82
N SER A 85 57.33 -16.93 -9.85
CA SER A 85 57.48 -15.47 -9.74
C SER A 85 56.34 -14.80 -8.96
N PHE A 86 56.70 -13.92 -8.02
CA PHE A 86 55.75 -13.08 -7.28
C PHE A 86 55.00 -12.16 -8.24
N THR A 87 55.71 -11.52 -9.16
CA THR A 87 55.15 -10.58 -10.12
C THR A 87 54.07 -11.24 -10.97
N ALA A 88 54.32 -12.45 -11.50
CA ALA A 88 53.34 -13.19 -12.27
C ALA A 88 52.08 -13.51 -11.44
N TYR A 89 52.26 -13.96 -10.20
CA TYR A 89 51.17 -14.24 -9.27
C TYR A 89 50.38 -12.96 -8.89
N ALA A 90 51.08 -11.86 -8.68
CA ALA A 90 50.51 -10.56 -8.33
C ALA A 90 49.67 -9.98 -9.46
N ILE A 91 50.14 -10.07 -10.71
CA ILE A 91 49.38 -9.64 -11.90
C ILE A 91 48.03 -10.35 -11.96
N LEU A 92 48.03 -11.68 -11.84
CA LEU A 92 46.80 -12.49 -11.88
C LEU A 92 45.85 -12.14 -10.73
N THR A 93 46.38 -12.06 -9.51
CA THR A 93 45.57 -11.81 -8.31
C THR A 93 44.97 -10.40 -8.30
N ILE A 94 45.80 -9.37 -8.51
CA ILE A 94 45.37 -7.97 -8.50
C ILE A 94 44.37 -7.71 -9.63
N THR A 95 44.67 -8.20 -10.84
CA THR A 95 43.74 -8.07 -11.97
C THR A 95 42.42 -8.79 -11.70
N GLY A 96 42.46 -9.96 -11.05
CA GLY A 96 41.27 -10.70 -10.63
C GLY A 96 40.42 -9.90 -9.64
N GLU A 97 41.03 -9.27 -8.64
CA GLU A 97 40.32 -8.43 -7.66
C GLU A 97 39.69 -7.18 -8.31
N ILE A 98 40.40 -6.53 -9.24
CA ILE A 98 39.83 -5.41 -10.01
C ILE A 98 38.62 -5.87 -10.84
N LYS A 99 38.75 -6.98 -11.58
CA LYS A 99 37.64 -7.54 -12.37
C LYS A 99 36.45 -7.94 -11.49
N ARG A 100 36.73 -8.46 -10.29
CA ARG A 100 35.71 -8.79 -9.30
C ARG A 100 34.99 -7.54 -8.81
N HIS A 101 35.71 -6.47 -8.51
CA HIS A 101 35.12 -5.21 -8.11
C HIS A 101 34.14 -4.67 -9.16
N PHE A 102 34.54 -4.63 -10.44
CA PHE A 102 33.64 -4.24 -11.53
C PHE A 102 32.36 -5.08 -11.58
N ARG A 103 32.47 -6.37 -11.31
CA ARG A 103 31.32 -7.29 -11.31
C ARG A 103 30.38 -7.05 -10.13
N ASP A 104 30.94 -6.78 -8.96
CA ASP A 104 30.20 -6.70 -7.71
C ASP A 104 29.63 -5.28 -7.45
N HIS A 105 30.25 -4.21 -7.97
CA HIS A 105 29.95 -2.82 -7.58
C HIS A 105 29.53 -1.88 -8.71
N THR A 106 29.77 -2.22 -9.98
CA THR A 106 29.49 -1.30 -11.11
C THR A 106 28.08 -1.46 -11.69
N TRP A 107 27.26 -2.37 -11.16
CA TRP A 107 25.89 -2.56 -11.61
C TRP A 107 24.95 -1.60 -10.89
N GLY A 108 24.26 -0.72 -11.64
CA GLY A 108 23.29 0.23 -11.08
C GLY A 108 22.08 -0.42 -10.39
N VAL A 109 21.82 -1.70 -10.69
CA VAL A 109 20.79 -2.54 -10.04
C VAL A 109 21.40 -3.91 -9.71
N HIS A 110 21.06 -4.48 -8.54
CA HIS A 110 21.56 -5.81 -8.17
C HIS A 110 21.03 -6.90 -9.10
N VAL A 111 21.92 -7.53 -9.86
CA VAL A 111 21.61 -8.65 -10.76
C VAL A 111 22.25 -9.94 -10.25
N PRO A 112 21.51 -11.07 -10.17
CA PRO A 112 22.07 -12.34 -9.69
C PRO A 112 23.26 -12.82 -10.51
N ARG A 113 24.23 -13.47 -9.84
CA ARG A 113 25.54 -13.87 -10.41
C ARG A 113 25.46 -14.61 -11.75
N GLY A 114 24.57 -15.60 -11.85
CA GLY A 114 24.41 -16.38 -13.09
C GLY A 114 23.92 -15.55 -14.28
N GLN A 115 23.21 -14.44 -14.04
CA GLN A 115 22.79 -13.54 -15.10
C GLN A 115 23.89 -12.55 -15.50
N GLN A 116 24.75 -12.14 -14.57
CA GLN A 116 25.89 -11.26 -14.89
C GLN A 116 26.88 -11.93 -15.86
N ASP A 117 27.18 -13.21 -15.64
CA ASP A 117 28.08 -13.98 -16.52
C ASP A 117 27.49 -14.12 -17.94
N ARG A 118 26.17 -14.38 -18.04
CA ARG A 118 25.45 -14.42 -19.33
C ARG A 118 25.45 -13.08 -20.06
N VAL A 119 25.40 -11.97 -19.34
CA VAL A 119 25.48 -10.63 -19.94
C VAL A 119 26.85 -10.38 -20.56
N LEU A 120 27.94 -10.82 -19.90
CA LEU A 120 29.29 -10.75 -20.48
C LEU A 120 29.42 -11.59 -21.75
N GLU A 121 28.91 -12.83 -21.73
CA GLU A 121 28.87 -13.69 -22.93
C GLU A 121 28.07 -13.06 -24.06
N PHE A 122 26.90 -12.49 -23.75
CA PHE A 122 26.05 -11.78 -24.69
C PHE A 122 26.77 -10.56 -25.31
N VAL A 123 27.42 -9.71 -24.50
CA VAL A 123 28.14 -8.53 -24.99
C VAL A 123 29.28 -8.93 -25.92
N HIS A 124 30.05 -9.96 -25.58
CA HIS A 124 31.12 -10.48 -26.44
C HIS A 124 30.57 -11.08 -27.74
N ALA A 125 29.51 -11.89 -27.67
CA ALA A 125 28.89 -12.48 -28.86
C ALA A 125 28.30 -11.41 -29.78
N LYS A 126 27.65 -10.39 -29.22
CA LYS A 126 27.14 -9.23 -29.97
C LYS A 126 28.27 -8.47 -30.66
N ALA A 127 29.37 -8.18 -29.96
CA ALA A 127 30.51 -7.49 -30.56
C ALA A 127 31.15 -8.31 -31.70
N ALA A 128 31.35 -9.61 -31.50
CA ALA A 128 31.91 -10.51 -32.50
C ALA A 128 31.01 -10.60 -33.76
N LEU A 129 29.71 -10.87 -33.58
CA LEU A 129 28.76 -10.94 -34.69
C LEU A 129 28.61 -9.59 -35.40
N THR A 130 28.64 -8.47 -34.67
CA THR A 130 28.57 -7.13 -35.29
C THR A 130 29.79 -6.91 -36.21
N SER A 131 30.97 -7.35 -35.78
CA SER A 131 32.19 -7.28 -36.58
C SER A 131 32.15 -8.20 -37.80
N GLU A 132 31.57 -9.40 -37.68
CA GLU A 132 31.47 -10.38 -38.78
C GLU A 132 30.42 -9.98 -39.82
N LEU A 133 29.25 -9.48 -39.37
CA LEU A 133 28.12 -9.15 -40.23
C LEU A 133 28.19 -7.72 -40.79
N ALA A 134 29.07 -6.87 -40.24
CA ALA A 134 29.12 -5.43 -40.51
C ALA A 134 27.77 -4.71 -40.29
N ARG A 135 26.92 -5.27 -39.42
CA ARG A 135 25.63 -4.73 -38.98
C ARG A 135 25.28 -5.26 -37.60
N THR A 136 24.30 -4.65 -36.95
CA THR A 136 23.76 -5.18 -35.69
C THR A 136 23.12 -6.56 -35.91
N PRO A 137 23.49 -7.60 -35.13
CA PRO A 137 22.88 -8.92 -35.21
C PRO A 137 21.45 -8.93 -34.66
N THR A 138 20.60 -9.82 -35.17
CA THR A 138 19.25 -10.05 -34.66
C THR A 138 19.25 -10.92 -33.40
N VAL A 139 18.12 -10.95 -32.68
CA VAL A 139 17.95 -11.80 -31.49
C VAL A 139 18.13 -13.28 -31.84
N ALA A 140 17.58 -13.73 -32.97
CA ALA A 140 17.72 -15.10 -33.46
C ALA A 140 19.18 -15.47 -33.80
N GLU A 141 19.93 -14.56 -34.43
CA GLU A 141 21.36 -14.78 -34.75
C GLU A 141 22.21 -14.87 -33.48
N LEU A 142 21.91 -14.05 -32.48
CA LEU A 142 22.56 -14.10 -31.18
C LEU A 142 22.23 -15.39 -30.42
N ALA A 143 20.97 -15.81 -30.42
CA ALA A 143 20.50 -17.06 -29.82
C ALA A 143 21.22 -18.26 -30.43
N GLN A 144 21.31 -18.32 -31.75
CA GLN A 144 22.02 -19.37 -32.48
C GLN A 144 23.52 -19.39 -32.15
N ARG A 145 24.17 -18.22 -32.07
CA ARG A 145 25.60 -18.11 -31.75
C ARG A 145 25.91 -18.56 -30.32
N LEU A 146 25.02 -18.26 -29.38
CA LEU A 146 25.17 -18.57 -27.96
C LEU A 146 24.66 -19.96 -27.59
N GLY A 147 23.87 -20.61 -28.46
CA GLY A 147 23.25 -21.90 -28.19
C GLY A 147 22.17 -21.84 -27.11
N VAL A 148 21.44 -20.72 -27.04
CA VAL A 148 20.37 -20.46 -26.06
C VAL A 148 19.07 -20.07 -26.75
N GLU A 149 17.96 -20.05 -26.01
CA GLU A 149 16.67 -19.60 -26.52
C GLU A 149 16.64 -18.07 -26.70
N GLU A 150 15.82 -17.57 -27.64
CA GLU A 150 15.68 -16.12 -27.87
C GLU A 150 15.23 -15.36 -26.61
N ALA A 151 14.41 -16.00 -25.76
CA ALA A 151 13.98 -15.43 -24.48
C ALA A 151 15.15 -15.14 -23.54
N ASP A 152 16.18 -16.00 -23.50
CA ASP A 152 17.38 -15.79 -22.70
C ASP A 152 18.21 -14.62 -23.25
N VAL A 153 18.24 -14.45 -24.58
CA VAL A 153 18.91 -13.32 -25.25
C VAL A 153 18.21 -12.00 -24.90
N LEU A 154 16.88 -11.96 -24.94
CA LEU A 154 16.09 -10.79 -24.54
C LEU A 154 16.28 -10.46 -23.04
N GLY A 155 16.33 -11.49 -22.20
CA GLY A 155 16.64 -11.35 -20.78
C GLY A 155 18.04 -10.75 -20.56
N ALA A 156 19.06 -11.30 -21.23
CA ALA A 156 20.42 -10.77 -21.18
C ALA A 156 20.52 -9.34 -21.72
N GLN A 157 19.78 -8.99 -22.78
CA GLN A 157 19.72 -7.64 -23.32
C GLN A 157 19.12 -6.66 -22.32
N THR A 158 18.04 -7.05 -21.64
CA THR A 158 17.39 -6.25 -20.60
C THR A 158 18.32 -6.05 -19.41
N SER A 159 18.98 -7.12 -18.95
CA SER A 159 19.95 -7.05 -17.86
C SER A 159 21.21 -6.25 -18.24
N ALA A 160 21.64 -6.30 -19.49
CA ALA A 160 22.75 -5.48 -19.99
C ALA A 160 22.40 -3.98 -19.96
N ALA A 161 21.16 -3.62 -20.28
CA ALA A 161 20.67 -2.24 -20.15
C ALA A 161 20.66 -1.77 -18.67
N ALA A 162 20.47 -2.68 -17.71
CA ALA A 162 20.55 -2.38 -16.28
C ALA A 162 21.99 -2.14 -15.77
N HIS A 163 23.02 -2.41 -16.57
CA HIS A 163 24.42 -2.20 -16.19
C HIS A 163 24.78 -0.70 -16.11
N SER A 164 24.13 0.16 -16.89
CA SER A 164 24.34 1.62 -16.85
C SER A 164 23.00 2.31 -17.02
N THR A 165 22.44 2.79 -15.91
CA THR A 165 21.25 3.64 -15.95
C THR A 165 21.62 4.98 -16.59
N GLU A 166 20.80 5.45 -17.52
CA GLU A 166 20.93 6.83 -18.01
C GLU A 166 20.53 7.82 -16.92
N SER A 167 21.18 8.98 -16.90
CA SER A 167 20.85 10.05 -15.97
C SER A 167 19.53 10.69 -16.38
N LEU A 168 18.59 10.86 -15.45
CA LEU A 168 17.40 11.68 -15.68
C LEU A 168 17.78 13.14 -15.98
N ASN A 169 18.92 13.60 -15.47
CA ASN A 169 19.42 14.94 -15.73
C ASN A 169 20.29 15.00 -16.99
N ALA A 170 20.26 13.98 -17.85
CA ALA A 170 20.94 14.04 -19.14
C ALA A 170 20.23 15.08 -20.03
N PRO A 171 20.97 16.05 -20.62
CA PRO A 171 20.36 17.07 -21.46
C PRO A 171 19.87 16.47 -22.79
N LEU A 172 18.66 16.83 -23.19
CA LEU A 172 18.09 16.54 -24.50
C LEU A 172 18.55 17.60 -25.49
N GLY A 173 19.72 17.37 -26.08
CA GLY A 173 20.32 18.27 -27.08
C GLY A 173 21.38 19.21 -26.53
N ASP A 174 21.92 20.07 -27.39
CA ASP A 174 23.11 20.89 -27.12
C ASP A 174 22.77 22.30 -26.58
N GLN A 175 21.53 22.52 -26.15
CA GLN A 175 21.10 23.81 -25.62
C GLN A 175 21.44 23.92 -24.14
N GLN A 176 22.07 25.04 -23.78
CA GLN A 176 22.34 25.42 -22.40
C GLN A 176 21.00 25.82 -21.75
N ASN A 177 20.43 24.96 -20.90
CA ASN A 177 19.03 24.91 -20.42
C ASN A 177 18.02 24.21 -21.35
N GLY A 178 18.45 23.23 -22.12
CA GLY A 178 17.53 22.30 -22.80
C GLY A 178 16.76 21.41 -21.81
N ALA A 179 15.67 20.81 -22.27
CA ALA A 179 14.92 19.83 -21.48
C ALA A 179 15.84 18.67 -21.06
N GLU A 180 15.62 18.11 -19.89
CA GLU A 180 16.33 16.92 -19.42
C GLU A 180 15.52 15.66 -19.73
N VAL A 181 16.17 14.49 -19.78
CA VAL A 181 15.49 13.19 -19.97
C VAL A 181 14.36 12.99 -18.95
N GLY A 182 14.54 13.49 -17.72
CA GLY A 182 13.55 13.51 -16.65
C GLY A 182 12.26 14.26 -17.00
N ASP A 183 12.33 15.33 -17.79
CA ASP A 183 11.18 16.15 -18.16
C ASP A 183 10.22 15.44 -19.13
N LEU A 184 10.68 14.36 -19.78
CA LEU A 184 9.84 13.51 -20.64
C LEU A 184 8.91 12.61 -19.82
N PHE A 185 9.21 12.38 -18.54
CA PHE A 185 8.42 11.53 -17.67
C PHE A 185 7.32 12.33 -16.98
N GLY A 186 6.13 12.29 -17.55
CA GLY A 186 4.92 12.75 -16.86
C GLY A 186 4.56 11.86 -15.68
N THR A 187 3.97 12.44 -14.64
CA THR A 187 3.37 11.70 -13.54
C THR A 187 1.89 11.41 -13.81
N LEU A 188 1.38 10.30 -13.30
CA LEU A 188 -0.06 10.09 -13.24
C LEU A 188 -0.67 11.12 -12.28
N ASP A 189 -1.52 12.01 -12.79
CA ASP A 189 -2.26 12.95 -11.96
C ASP A 189 -3.45 12.23 -11.32
N GLY A 190 -3.34 11.97 -10.02
CA GLY A 190 -4.41 11.34 -9.24
C GLY A 190 -5.68 12.17 -9.17
N ASP A 191 -5.58 13.50 -9.31
CA ASP A 191 -6.75 14.39 -9.28
C ASP A 191 -7.58 14.27 -10.57
N LEU A 192 -6.96 13.99 -11.72
CA LEU A 192 -7.68 13.75 -12.97
C LEU A 192 -8.57 12.50 -12.88
N ASN A 193 -8.11 11.45 -12.22
CA ASN A 193 -8.91 10.24 -12.00
C ASN A 193 -10.13 10.49 -11.10
N LEU A 194 -10.07 11.50 -10.23
CA LEU A 194 -11.16 11.85 -9.31
C LEU A 194 -12.19 12.80 -9.91
N VAL A 195 -11.97 13.34 -11.12
CA VAL A 195 -12.91 14.26 -11.78
C VAL A 195 -14.23 13.56 -12.06
N ASP A 196 -14.18 12.40 -12.69
CA ASP A 196 -15.38 11.61 -13.03
C ASP A 196 -16.15 11.19 -11.77
N ASP A 197 -15.42 10.76 -10.73
CA ASP A 197 -15.99 10.41 -9.42
C ASP A 197 -16.69 11.61 -8.78
N ARG A 198 -16.05 12.80 -8.79
CA ARG A 198 -16.62 14.03 -8.21
C ARG A 198 -17.89 14.45 -8.94
N THR A 199 -17.86 14.49 -10.27
CA THR A 199 -19.02 14.88 -11.08
C THR A 199 -20.18 13.89 -10.88
N THR A 200 -19.89 12.60 -10.82
CA THR A 200 -20.91 11.56 -10.57
C THR A 200 -21.52 11.70 -9.17
N VAL A 201 -20.69 11.85 -8.14
CA VAL A 201 -21.18 12.01 -6.75
C VAL A 201 -22.01 13.28 -6.59
N GLU A 202 -21.63 14.40 -7.21
CA GLU A 202 -22.38 15.66 -7.14
C GLU A 202 -23.82 15.50 -7.67
N ALA A 203 -23.99 14.83 -8.81
CA ALA A 203 -25.31 14.54 -9.38
C ALA A 203 -26.12 13.61 -8.47
N LEU A 204 -25.52 12.52 -7.98
CA LEU A 204 -26.19 11.55 -7.10
C LEU A 204 -26.57 12.15 -5.74
N LEU A 205 -25.74 13.04 -5.20
CA LEU A 205 -26.08 13.77 -3.99
C LEU A 205 -27.35 14.58 -4.17
N CYS A 206 -27.63 15.13 -5.36
CA CYS A 206 -28.85 15.89 -5.63
C CYS A 206 -30.13 15.03 -5.63
N GLU A 207 -30.02 13.72 -5.87
CA GLU A 207 -31.15 12.79 -5.80
C GLU A 207 -31.51 12.40 -4.35
N LEU A 208 -30.58 12.54 -3.42
CA LEU A 208 -30.84 12.32 -2.00
C LEU A 208 -31.75 13.41 -1.42
N PRO A 209 -32.66 13.07 -0.48
CA PRO A 209 -33.46 14.08 0.20
C PRO A 209 -32.60 15.06 1.00
N ALA A 210 -33.16 16.25 1.26
CA ALA A 210 -32.44 17.34 1.91
C ALA A 210 -31.84 16.96 3.28
N ARG A 211 -32.50 16.05 4.02
CA ARG A 211 -32.03 15.56 5.33
C ARG A 211 -30.74 14.76 5.19
N GLU A 212 -30.71 13.78 4.29
CA GLU A 212 -29.55 12.94 4.02
C GLU A 212 -28.37 13.74 3.45
N ARG A 213 -28.64 14.68 2.53
CA ARG A 213 -27.61 15.61 2.01
C ARG A 213 -26.99 16.43 3.14
N ARG A 214 -27.82 17.01 4.03
CA ARG A 214 -27.34 17.78 5.18
C ARG A 214 -26.51 16.91 6.12
N LEU A 215 -26.93 15.68 6.39
CA LEU A 215 -26.22 14.75 7.25
C LEU A 215 -24.85 14.34 6.66
N LEU A 216 -24.76 14.12 5.35
CA LEU A 216 -23.48 13.89 4.66
C LEU A 216 -22.59 15.13 4.70
N ALA A 217 -23.15 16.33 4.48
CA ALA A 217 -22.40 17.59 4.56
C ALA A 217 -21.82 17.81 5.97
N LEU A 218 -22.61 17.62 7.02
CA LEU A 218 -22.13 17.74 8.41
C LEU A 218 -21.00 16.73 8.70
N ARG A 219 -21.09 15.51 8.17
CA ARG A 219 -20.11 14.45 8.40
C ARG A 219 -18.80 14.61 7.64
N PHE A 220 -18.85 14.96 6.35
CA PHE A 220 -17.70 14.93 5.44
C PHE A 220 -17.13 16.32 5.12
N TRP A 221 -17.96 17.37 5.18
CA TRP A 221 -17.50 18.75 5.03
C TRP A 221 -17.32 19.43 6.38
N GLY A 222 -18.29 19.26 7.28
CA GLY A 222 -18.26 19.82 8.63
C GLY A 222 -17.35 19.07 9.61
N ASN A 223 -16.86 17.88 9.25
CA ASN A 223 -16.04 16.99 10.09
C ASN A 223 -16.64 16.69 11.49
N LEU A 224 -17.96 16.78 11.64
CA LEU A 224 -18.63 16.49 12.90
C LEU A 224 -18.69 14.98 13.16
N SER A 225 -18.56 14.61 14.44
CA SER A 225 -18.80 13.26 14.91
C SER A 225 -20.28 12.89 14.84
N GLN A 226 -20.61 11.59 14.86
CA GLN A 226 -22.01 11.15 14.85
C GLN A 226 -22.80 11.61 16.09
N VAL A 227 -22.11 11.88 17.20
CA VAL A 227 -22.71 12.42 18.43
C VAL A 227 -23.07 13.90 18.23
N GLU A 228 -22.15 14.69 17.72
CA GLU A 228 -22.39 16.12 17.43
C GLU A 228 -23.46 16.30 16.35
N ILE A 229 -23.48 15.45 15.32
CA ILE A 229 -24.54 15.44 14.30
C ILE A 229 -25.89 15.08 14.92
N ALA A 230 -25.92 14.15 15.87
CA ALA A 230 -27.14 13.76 16.57
C ALA A 230 -27.71 14.90 17.42
N GLU A 231 -26.84 15.64 18.11
CA GLU A 231 -27.21 16.83 18.86
C GLU A 231 -27.75 17.95 17.95
N GLU A 232 -27.06 18.24 16.85
CA GLU A 232 -27.45 19.25 15.86
C GLU A 232 -28.79 18.93 15.17
N LEU A 233 -29.06 17.65 14.90
CA LEU A 233 -30.28 17.20 14.22
C LEU A 233 -31.40 16.78 15.19
N GLY A 234 -31.16 16.77 16.50
CA GLY A 234 -32.14 16.39 17.52
C GLY A 234 -32.52 14.90 17.54
N ILE A 235 -31.72 14.03 16.91
CA ILE A 235 -31.97 12.58 16.77
C ILE A 235 -30.94 11.77 17.57
N SER A 236 -31.13 10.45 17.69
CA SER A 236 -30.14 9.61 18.37
C SER A 236 -28.89 9.37 17.51
N GLN A 237 -27.72 9.24 18.14
CA GLN A 237 -26.47 8.88 17.44
C GLN A 237 -26.59 7.57 16.64
N MET A 238 -27.34 6.61 17.16
CA MET A 238 -27.56 5.35 16.46
C MET A 238 -28.43 5.54 15.20
N HIS A 239 -29.40 6.47 15.24
CA HIS A 239 -30.17 6.87 14.07
C HIS A 239 -29.28 7.58 13.04
N VAL A 240 -28.39 8.50 13.45
CA VAL A 240 -27.39 9.13 12.56
C VAL A 240 -26.53 8.09 11.86
N SER A 241 -26.00 7.11 12.60
CA SER A 241 -25.15 6.05 12.05
C SER A 241 -25.87 5.21 10.99
N ARG A 242 -27.16 4.87 11.22
CA ARG A 242 -27.98 4.16 10.24
C ARG A 242 -28.25 4.99 8.99
N LEU A 243 -28.60 6.27 9.14
CA LEU A 243 -28.82 7.18 8.01
C LEU A 243 -27.56 7.34 7.16
N LEU A 244 -26.40 7.56 7.81
CA LEU A 244 -25.10 7.63 7.14
C LEU A 244 -24.81 6.35 6.37
N SER A 245 -24.96 5.19 7.03
CA SER A 245 -24.68 3.90 6.40
C SER A 245 -25.57 3.68 5.18
N ARG A 246 -26.87 3.97 5.29
CA ARG A 246 -27.83 3.83 4.19
C ARG A 246 -27.52 4.76 3.02
N ALA A 247 -27.25 6.04 3.30
CA ALA A 247 -26.91 7.02 2.28
C ALA A 247 -25.60 6.62 1.55
N LEU A 248 -24.59 6.16 2.28
CA LEU A 248 -23.32 5.71 1.70
C LEU A 248 -23.47 4.42 0.90
N THR A 249 -24.26 3.45 1.36
CA THR A 249 -24.54 2.23 0.60
C THR A 249 -25.25 2.56 -0.71
N TRP A 250 -26.29 3.39 -0.66
CA TRP A 250 -27.00 3.82 -1.86
C TRP A 250 -26.10 4.58 -2.83
N LEU A 251 -25.27 5.52 -2.34
CA LEU A 251 -24.31 6.24 -3.19
C LEU A 251 -23.34 5.29 -3.90
N ARG A 252 -22.81 4.27 -3.19
CA ARG A 252 -21.93 3.27 -3.80
C ARG A 252 -22.63 2.44 -4.86
N GLU A 253 -23.85 1.99 -4.59
CA GLU A 253 -24.65 1.23 -5.56
C GLU A 253 -24.99 2.08 -6.80
N ALA A 254 -25.34 3.35 -6.59
CA ALA A 254 -25.66 4.28 -7.66
C ALA A 254 -24.44 4.65 -8.51
N MET A 255 -23.26 4.80 -7.91
CA MET A 255 -22.00 5.03 -8.65
C MET A 255 -21.60 3.85 -9.53
N LEU A 256 -22.03 2.63 -9.20
CA LEU A 256 -21.71 1.40 -9.94
C LEU A 256 -22.79 1.02 -10.98
N SER A 257 -23.81 1.85 -11.16
CA SER A 257 -24.97 1.56 -12.02
C SER A 257 -25.16 2.64 -13.09
N ASP A 258 -25.39 2.24 -14.33
CA ASP A 258 -25.72 3.17 -15.44
C ASP A 258 -27.08 3.88 -15.23
N THR A 259 -27.93 3.32 -14.38
CA THR A 259 -29.21 3.93 -13.98
C THR A 259 -29.29 3.92 -12.45
N PRO A 260 -29.25 5.07 -11.78
CA PRO A 260 -29.24 5.10 -10.32
C PRO A 260 -30.54 4.48 -9.77
N PRO A 261 -30.45 3.60 -8.76
CA PRO A 261 -31.62 3.03 -8.13
C PRO A 261 -32.42 4.13 -7.41
N ALA A 262 -33.74 4.12 -7.53
CA ALA A 262 -34.57 5.10 -6.83
C ALA A 262 -34.29 5.08 -5.31
N TRP A 263 -34.10 6.25 -4.70
CA TRP A 263 -33.96 6.36 -3.25
C TRP A 263 -35.25 5.90 -2.56
N THR A 264 -35.21 4.76 -1.87
CA THR A 264 -36.35 4.19 -1.14
C THR A 264 -36.47 4.68 0.30
N GLY A 265 -35.58 5.58 0.75
CA GLY A 265 -35.45 5.99 2.14
C GLY A 265 -36.39 7.10 2.62
N ALA A 266 -37.32 7.58 1.77
CA ALA A 266 -38.28 8.61 2.11
C ALA A 266 -39.70 8.19 1.67
N GLY A 267 -40.56 7.76 2.61
CA GLY A 267 -42.00 7.67 2.33
C GLY A 267 -42.83 6.60 3.06
N GLY A 268 -42.25 5.67 3.80
CA GLY A 268 -43.01 4.84 4.74
C GLY A 268 -43.09 5.56 6.09
N PRO A 269 -44.24 5.62 6.77
CA PRO A 269 -44.24 6.17 8.12
C PRO A 269 -43.30 5.28 8.95
N GLU A 270 -42.33 5.89 9.63
CA GLU A 270 -41.32 5.18 10.45
C GLU A 270 -41.98 4.29 11.52
N HIS A 271 -43.29 4.51 11.76
CA HIS A 271 -44.22 3.62 12.41
C HIS A 271 -45.53 3.47 11.61
N ARG A 272 -46.22 2.34 11.69
CA ARG A 272 -47.60 2.15 11.19
C ARG A 272 -48.45 1.60 12.31
N VAL A 273 -49.59 2.24 12.60
CA VAL A 273 -50.60 1.70 13.53
C VAL A 273 -51.77 1.15 12.73
N ALA A 274 -51.96 -0.17 12.77
CA ALA A 274 -53.12 -0.84 12.20
C ALA A 274 -54.15 -1.12 13.29
N VAL A 275 -55.37 -0.61 13.13
CA VAL A 275 -56.45 -0.76 14.12
C VAL A 275 -57.49 -1.75 13.60
N THR A 276 -57.77 -2.79 14.38
CA THR A 276 -58.73 -3.84 14.06
C THR A 276 -59.70 -4.01 15.24
N THR A 277 -61.00 -4.07 14.96
CA THR A 277 -62.02 -4.35 15.97
C THR A 277 -62.00 -5.83 16.36
N ALA A 278 -62.02 -6.13 17.66
CA ALA A 278 -62.09 -7.47 18.21
C ALA A 278 -63.40 -7.67 19.00
N PRO A 279 -63.87 -8.92 19.23
CA PRO A 279 -65.09 -9.18 19.98
C PRO A 279 -65.09 -8.62 21.42
N ASP A 280 -63.91 -8.49 22.02
CA ASP A 280 -63.65 -8.02 23.38
C ASP A 280 -63.14 -6.56 23.45
N GLY A 281 -63.00 -5.87 22.31
CA GLY A 281 -62.52 -4.50 22.26
C GLY A 281 -61.87 -4.08 20.93
N VAL A 282 -60.75 -3.37 21.00
CA VAL A 282 -59.99 -2.87 19.84
C VAL A 282 -58.54 -3.31 19.95
N ARG A 283 -57.96 -3.81 18.86
CA ARG A 283 -56.54 -4.15 18.77
C ARG A 283 -55.83 -3.13 17.88
N ALA A 284 -54.75 -2.55 18.39
CA ALA A 284 -53.86 -1.66 17.66
C ALA A 284 -52.50 -2.33 17.51
N ALA A 285 -52.16 -2.78 16.30
CA ALA A 285 -50.84 -3.33 15.98
C ALA A 285 -49.92 -2.20 15.54
N VAL A 286 -48.83 -1.99 16.28
CA VAL A 286 -47.82 -0.99 15.96
C VAL A 286 -46.63 -1.68 15.31
N HIS A 287 -46.23 -1.17 14.16
CA HIS A 287 -45.07 -1.64 13.41
C HIS A 287 -44.09 -0.48 13.24
N GLY A 288 -42.78 -0.76 13.23
CA GLY A 288 -41.75 0.26 13.02
C GLY A 288 -41.15 0.82 14.31
N GLU A 289 -40.09 1.62 14.19
CA GLU A 289 -39.36 2.15 15.34
C GLU A 289 -40.14 3.29 16.01
N ILE A 290 -40.18 3.29 17.34
CA ILE A 290 -40.85 4.36 18.12
C ILE A 290 -39.80 5.19 18.85
N ASP A 291 -39.53 6.39 18.34
CA ASP A 291 -38.54 7.33 18.86
C ASP A 291 -39.18 8.64 19.36
N ARG A 292 -38.36 9.64 19.68
CA ARG A 292 -38.84 10.94 20.19
C ARG A 292 -39.71 11.69 19.18
N ASP A 293 -39.42 11.52 17.89
CA ASP A 293 -40.02 12.33 16.83
C ASP A 293 -41.42 11.82 16.49
N ASN A 294 -41.60 10.50 16.55
CA ASN A 294 -42.83 9.87 16.14
C ASN A 294 -43.74 9.39 17.30
N ALA A 295 -43.23 9.33 18.53
CA ALA A 295 -43.99 8.92 19.70
C ALA A 295 -45.30 9.71 19.90
N ASN A 296 -45.31 11.02 19.64
CA ASN A 296 -46.52 11.83 19.78
C ASN A 296 -47.59 11.49 18.73
N GLN A 297 -47.18 11.07 17.53
CA GLN A 297 -48.10 10.64 16.49
C GLN A 297 -48.72 9.29 16.84
N VAL A 298 -47.89 8.29 17.17
CA VAL A 298 -48.35 6.98 17.67
C VAL A 298 -49.32 7.16 18.84
N ARG A 299 -49.01 8.07 19.78
CA ARG A 299 -49.88 8.39 20.91
C ARG A 299 -51.28 8.80 20.47
N ARG A 300 -51.38 9.72 19.50
CA ARG A 300 -52.68 10.21 19.01
C ARG A 300 -53.47 9.11 18.31
N GLU A 301 -52.81 8.29 17.51
CA GLU A 301 -53.43 7.16 16.80
C GLU A 301 -53.96 6.11 17.79
N LEU A 302 -53.19 5.77 18.82
CA LEU A 302 -53.62 4.86 19.89
C LEU A 302 -54.77 5.45 20.74
N LEU A 303 -54.73 6.75 21.06
CA LEU A 303 -55.83 7.41 21.78
C LEU A 303 -57.11 7.50 20.94
N SER A 304 -56.97 7.68 19.62
CA SER A 304 -58.10 7.61 18.69
C SER A 304 -58.70 6.21 18.68
N ALA A 305 -57.87 5.16 18.61
CA ALA A 305 -58.31 3.77 18.73
C ALA A 305 -59.00 3.52 20.07
N ALA A 306 -58.45 4.02 21.18
CA ALA A 306 -59.06 3.93 22.51
C ALA A 306 -60.44 4.63 22.57
N GLY A 307 -60.61 5.75 21.86
CA GLY A 307 -61.88 6.47 21.78
C GLY A 307 -62.97 5.70 21.04
N THR A 308 -62.60 4.74 20.19
CA THR A 308 -63.57 3.84 19.53
C THR A 308 -63.96 2.64 20.41
N CYS A 309 -63.32 2.45 21.57
CA CYS A 309 -63.73 1.47 22.56
C CYS A 309 -64.97 1.96 23.32
N GLY A 310 -65.98 1.09 23.49
CA GLY A 310 -67.09 1.34 24.41
C GLY A 310 -66.68 1.16 25.88
N HIS A 311 -67.43 1.75 26.80
CA HIS A 311 -67.23 1.61 28.25
C HIS A 311 -67.12 0.13 28.67
N GLY A 312 -66.12 -0.21 29.49
CA GLY A 312 -65.86 -1.57 29.97
C GLY A 312 -65.20 -2.51 28.97
N ARG A 313 -64.77 -2.03 27.79
CA ARG A 313 -64.05 -2.83 26.77
C ARG A 313 -62.52 -2.70 26.87
N ARG A 314 -61.79 -3.53 26.11
CA ARG A 314 -60.31 -3.59 26.14
C ARG A 314 -59.66 -2.89 24.94
N LEU A 315 -58.52 -2.24 25.15
CA LEU A 315 -57.58 -1.83 24.10
C LEU A 315 -56.34 -2.73 24.17
N ILE A 316 -56.09 -3.52 23.13
CA ILE A 316 -54.91 -4.40 23.02
C ILE A 316 -53.89 -3.70 22.11
N VAL A 317 -52.75 -3.28 22.66
CA VAL A 317 -51.64 -2.69 21.90
C VAL A 317 -50.60 -3.77 21.64
N ASP A 318 -50.48 -4.18 20.39
CA ASP A 318 -49.52 -5.19 19.96
C ASP A 318 -48.24 -4.52 19.46
N LEU A 319 -47.13 -4.76 20.17
CA LEU A 319 -45.81 -4.20 19.89
C LEU A 319 -44.84 -5.23 19.28
N SER A 320 -45.34 -6.40 18.84
CA SER A 320 -44.50 -7.43 18.19
C SER A 320 -43.77 -6.91 16.94
N GLY A 321 -44.36 -5.91 16.25
CA GLY A 321 -43.78 -5.23 15.10
C GLY A 321 -42.84 -4.07 15.43
N VAL A 322 -42.55 -3.80 16.71
CA VAL A 322 -41.73 -2.67 17.17
C VAL A 322 -40.34 -3.17 17.58
N PRO A 323 -39.32 -3.04 16.72
CA PRO A 323 -37.97 -3.52 17.03
C PRO A 323 -37.24 -2.64 18.06
N LEU A 324 -37.67 -1.39 18.24
CA LEU A 324 -37.05 -0.43 19.16
C LEU A 324 -38.08 0.52 19.77
N LEU A 325 -38.08 0.63 21.10
CA LEU A 325 -38.89 1.57 21.87
C LEU A 325 -37.98 2.48 22.69
N SER A 326 -37.94 3.77 22.36
CA SER A 326 -37.18 4.78 23.10
C SER A 326 -37.84 5.17 24.45
N ALA A 327 -37.14 5.94 25.29
CA ALA A 327 -37.72 6.53 26.49
C ALA A 327 -38.97 7.39 26.21
N ALA A 328 -39.02 8.06 25.06
CA ALA A 328 -40.20 8.81 24.62
C ALA A 328 -41.36 7.86 24.24
N GLY A 329 -41.06 6.72 23.64
CA GLY A 329 -42.04 5.66 23.38
C GLY A 329 -42.63 5.06 24.66
N ILE A 330 -41.82 4.90 25.70
CA ILE A 330 -42.30 4.46 27.04
C ILE A 330 -43.23 5.52 27.65
N GLY A 331 -42.83 6.79 27.62
CA GLY A 331 -43.67 7.90 28.09
C GLY A 331 -44.99 8.01 27.30
N MET A 332 -44.96 7.72 26.00
CA MET A 332 -46.15 7.62 25.17
C MET A 332 -47.10 6.53 25.65
N LEU A 333 -46.62 5.30 25.85
CA LEU A 333 -47.47 4.19 26.32
C LEU A 333 -48.09 4.49 27.69
N ASN A 334 -47.32 5.09 28.59
CA ASN A 334 -47.82 5.49 29.90
C ASN A 334 -48.92 6.56 29.80
N GLY A 335 -48.74 7.53 28.91
CA GLY A 335 -49.74 8.54 28.61
C GLY A 335 -51.03 7.95 28.04
N VAL A 336 -50.94 6.99 27.11
CA VAL A 336 -52.11 6.30 26.55
C VAL A 336 -52.85 5.52 27.64
N HIS A 337 -52.12 4.81 28.50
CA HIS A 337 -52.70 4.03 29.59
C HIS A 337 -53.48 4.89 30.58
N SER A 338 -52.89 5.99 31.05
CA SER A 338 -53.54 6.91 31.99
C SER A 338 -54.84 7.49 31.44
N VAL A 339 -54.86 7.88 30.16
CA VAL A 339 -56.05 8.41 29.50
C VAL A 339 -57.11 7.32 29.27
N ALA A 340 -56.70 6.10 28.93
CA ALA A 340 -57.62 4.96 28.76
C ALA A 340 -58.31 4.59 30.09
N GLN A 341 -57.58 4.55 31.21
CA GLN A 341 -58.15 4.32 32.53
C GLN A 341 -59.21 5.36 32.91
N GLY A 342 -58.95 6.65 32.63
CA GLY A 342 -59.93 7.71 32.86
C GLY A 342 -61.22 7.60 32.04
N ARG A 343 -61.25 6.74 31.02
CA ARG A 343 -62.40 6.45 30.14
C ARG A 343 -63.03 5.09 30.40
N ASP A 344 -62.66 4.39 31.48
CA ASP A 344 -63.11 3.03 31.79
C ASP A 344 -62.81 2.01 30.66
N VAL A 345 -61.66 2.20 29.99
CA VAL A 345 -61.13 1.27 28.97
C VAL A 345 -59.89 0.58 29.53
N ARG A 346 -59.89 -0.75 29.57
CA ARG A 346 -58.73 -1.52 30.04
C ARG A 346 -57.70 -1.63 28.92
N MET A 347 -56.53 -1.02 29.08
CA MET A 347 -55.41 -1.21 28.14
C MET A 347 -54.61 -2.48 28.48
N THR A 348 -54.13 -3.18 27.47
CA THR A 348 -53.20 -4.32 27.59
C THR A 348 -52.14 -4.20 26.51
N VAL A 349 -50.88 -4.49 26.84
CA VAL A 349 -49.77 -4.48 25.88
C VAL A 349 -49.26 -5.89 25.67
N THR A 350 -49.10 -6.31 24.41
CA THR A 350 -48.65 -7.66 24.02
C THR A 350 -47.46 -7.61 23.07
N GLY A 351 -46.74 -8.73 22.91
CA GLY A 351 -45.66 -8.85 21.92
C GLY A 351 -44.39 -8.08 22.28
N LEU A 352 -44.11 -7.90 23.58
CA LEU A 352 -42.97 -7.13 24.06
C LEU A 352 -41.66 -7.89 23.94
N GLN A 353 -40.62 -7.19 23.49
CA GLN A 353 -39.25 -7.69 23.58
C GLN A 353 -38.78 -7.75 25.05
N PRO A 354 -37.94 -8.74 25.45
CA PRO A 354 -37.57 -8.97 26.86
C PRO A 354 -36.94 -7.77 27.58
N TYR A 355 -36.23 -6.91 26.85
CA TYR A 355 -35.65 -5.69 27.41
C TYR A 355 -36.73 -4.65 27.72
N VAL A 356 -37.70 -4.46 26.81
CA VAL A 356 -38.78 -3.48 26.96
C VAL A 356 -39.73 -3.88 28.09
N ALA A 357 -40.04 -5.17 28.22
CA ALA A 357 -40.83 -5.71 29.32
C ALA A 357 -40.23 -5.36 30.70
N ARG A 358 -38.90 -5.45 30.85
CA ARG A 358 -38.20 -5.07 32.09
C ARG A 358 -38.32 -3.58 32.41
N VAL A 359 -38.22 -2.71 31.41
CA VAL A 359 -38.32 -1.26 31.63
C VAL A 359 -39.76 -0.83 31.92
N LEU A 360 -40.75 -1.41 31.24
CA LEU A 360 -42.17 -1.15 31.49
C LEU A 360 -42.63 -1.60 32.88
N ALA A 361 -42.05 -2.69 33.41
CA ALA A 361 -42.33 -3.15 34.77
C ALA A 361 -41.89 -2.14 35.85
N ILE A 362 -40.89 -1.29 35.55
CA ILE A 362 -40.36 -0.27 36.47
C ILE A 362 -41.12 1.05 36.32
N SER A 363 -41.68 1.34 35.13
CA SER A 363 -42.33 2.61 34.81
C SER A 363 -43.81 2.70 35.19
N GLY A 364 -44.32 1.81 36.07
CA GLY A 364 -45.71 1.83 36.55
C GLY A 364 -46.74 1.16 35.64
N LEU A 365 -46.33 0.51 34.55
CA LEU A 365 -47.22 -0.17 33.60
C LEU A 365 -47.36 -1.68 33.86
N ARG A 366 -47.00 -2.15 35.07
CA ARG A 366 -46.95 -3.57 35.42
C ARG A 366 -48.33 -4.27 35.31
N GLU A 367 -49.40 -3.53 35.55
CA GLU A 367 -50.79 -4.02 35.49
C GLU A 367 -51.35 -4.15 34.06
N VAL A 368 -50.62 -3.63 33.07
CA VAL A 368 -51.00 -3.57 31.65
C VAL A 368 -50.32 -4.68 30.84
N LEU A 369 -49.28 -5.28 31.41
CA LEU A 369 -48.54 -6.41 30.83
C LEU A 369 -49.38 -7.68 31.01
N GLN A 370 -49.75 -8.33 29.91
CA GLN A 370 -50.17 -9.74 29.94
C GLN A 370 -48.98 -10.60 29.54
N ASP A 371 -48.73 -11.66 30.31
CA ASP A 371 -47.74 -12.69 30.00
C ASP A 371 -48.00 -13.36 28.64
#